data_AF-A0A848FDZ7-F1
#
_entry.id   AF-A0A848FDZ7-F1
#
_cell.length_a   1.000
_cell.length_b   1.000
_cell.length_c   1.000
_cell.angle_alpha   90.00
_cell.angle_beta   90.00
_cell.angle_gamma   90.00
#
_symmetry.space_group_name_H-M   'P 1'
#
loop_
_entity.id
_entity.type
_entity.pdbx_description
1 polymer ?
#
loop_
_entity_poly.entity_id
_entity_poly.type
_entity_poly.pdbx_seq_one_letter_code
_entity_poly.pdbx_strand_id
1 'polypeptide(L)'
;MIEARLRLQRRDFALDVALSLPGRGVTALFGPSGCGKTTLLRAIAGLERAAGRVALGDETWQDDARGLFVPTHRRPLGYVIQESALFAHLDVSGNLAYGRRRAGEAAQRLALEPVIELLGIGGLMRRRVGTLSGGERQRVAIARALATAPELLLMDEPLAALDAPRKAEILPYLERLQRELALPILYVTHALDEVARLADHLVLLEHGRVQAAGPLAELLARTDLPALVRHGGGAPDEAGVVIEAEVIERDEAYGLVRLGFGGGTLWVGEGPGTGLGQRVRARVLARDVSLTRQAPRETSIINVLPAVIEQLQADRGTALLQLALGGRGGTRLLARITRKSCEALALQPGDQVFAQVKGVALM
;
A
#
# COMPACT_ATOMS: atom_id res chain seq x y z
N MET A 1 -15.45 -9.96 2.43
CA MET A 1 -15.54 -8.52 2.78
C MET A 1 -15.14 -8.38 4.23
N ILE A 2 -14.49 -7.30 4.64
CA ILE A 2 -14.24 -6.99 6.06
C ILE A 2 -15.17 -5.84 6.45
N GLU A 3 -15.95 -6.03 7.51
CA GLU A 3 -16.76 -4.96 8.08
C GLU A 3 -16.27 -4.62 9.49
N ALA A 4 -15.99 -3.35 9.74
CA ALA A 4 -15.57 -2.87 11.05
C ALA A 4 -16.30 -1.56 11.39
N ARG A 5 -17.18 -1.61 12.39
CA ARG A 5 -17.83 -0.44 12.98
C ARG A 5 -17.43 -0.40 14.44
N LEU A 6 -16.46 0.45 14.78
CA LEU A 6 -15.80 0.40 16.08
C LEU A 6 -15.72 1.78 16.71
N ARG A 7 -16.06 1.83 18.01
CA ARG A 7 -15.95 3.01 18.86
C ARG A 7 -15.14 2.69 20.10
N LEU A 8 -14.16 3.53 20.40
CA LEU A 8 -13.33 3.39 21.58
C LEU A 8 -13.04 4.78 22.14
N GLN A 9 -13.26 4.97 23.43
CA GLN A 9 -12.90 6.20 24.13
C GLN A 9 -11.75 5.93 25.10
N ARG A 10 -10.68 6.72 24.99
CA ARG A 10 -9.58 6.84 25.95
C ARG A 10 -9.51 8.30 26.44
N ARG A 11 -8.62 8.57 27.41
CA ARG A 11 -8.47 9.90 28.01
C ARG A 11 -8.19 11.00 26.97
N ASP A 12 -7.24 10.77 26.08
CA ASP A 12 -6.77 11.78 25.10
C ASP A 12 -6.97 11.34 23.64
N PHE A 13 -7.78 10.30 23.42
CA PHE A 13 -7.97 9.70 22.10
C PHE A 13 -9.35 9.05 21.98
N ALA A 14 -10.00 9.23 20.85
CA ALA A 14 -11.24 8.54 20.50
C ALA A 14 -11.08 7.89 19.12
N LEU A 15 -11.53 6.64 18.99
CA LEU A 15 -11.70 5.95 17.72
C LEU A 15 -13.20 5.92 17.41
N ASP A 16 -13.59 6.36 16.21
CA ASP A 16 -14.95 6.19 15.67
C ASP A 16 -14.82 5.92 14.18
N VAL A 17 -14.92 4.64 13.82
CA VAL A 17 -14.69 4.18 12.44
C VAL A 17 -15.86 3.32 11.97
N ALA A 18 -16.21 3.49 10.70
CA ALA A 18 -17.11 2.62 9.97
C ALA A 18 -16.47 2.31 8.62
N LEU A 19 -16.10 1.05 8.42
CA LEU A 19 -15.38 0.57 7.25
C LEU A 19 -16.05 -0.66 6.66
N SER A 20 -16.09 -0.70 5.33
CA SER A 20 -16.36 -1.88 4.53
C SER A 20 -15.20 -2.02 3.54
N LEU A 21 -14.41 -3.08 3.70
CA LEU A 21 -13.18 -3.28 2.95
C LEU A 21 -13.28 -4.55 2.09
N PRO A 22 -12.53 -4.62 0.97
CA PRO A 22 -12.49 -5.81 0.13
C PRO A 22 -12.12 -7.07 0.93
N GLY A 23 -12.68 -8.22 0.50
CA GLY A 23 -12.34 -9.52 1.06
C GLY A 23 -11.09 -10.18 0.46
N ARG A 24 -10.31 -9.44 -0.32
CA ARG A 24 -9.08 -9.91 -0.98
C ARG A 24 -8.17 -8.72 -1.27
N GLY A 25 -6.89 -8.99 -1.54
CA GLY A 25 -5.89 -7.96 -1.82
C GLY A 25 -5.46 -7.20 -0.57
N VAL A 26 -4.68 -6.15 -0.77
CA VAL A 26 -4.08 -5.38 0.33
C VAL A 26 -4.85 -4.09 0.53
N THR A 27 -5.36 -3.88 1.74
CA THR A 27 -5.84 -2.57 2.20
C THR A 27 -4.82 -1.95 3.12
N ALA A 28 -4.25 -0.81 2.72
CA ALA A 28 -3.36 -0.03 3.57
C ALA A 28 -4.15 0.88 4.51
N LEU A 29 -3.82 0.83 5.81
CA LEU A 29 -4.24 1.83 6.79
C LEU A 29 -3.11 2.86 6.90
N PHE A 30 -3.37 4.09 6.45
CA PHE A 30 -2.37 5.16 6.38
C PHE A 30 -2.83 6.39 7.15
N GLY A 31 -1.87 7.12 7.71
CA GLY A 31 -2.13 8.34 8.48
C GLY A 31 -0.98 8.64 9.44
N PRO A 32 -1.00 9.81 10.10
CA PRO A 32 0.08 10.22 11.00
C PRO A 32 0.25 9.27 12.18
N SER A 33 1.43 9.31 12.81
CA SER A 33 1.68 8.56 14.04
C SER A 33 0.66 8.94 15.12
N GLY A 34 0.15 7.94 15.85
CA GLY A 34 -0.86 8.16 16.89
C GLY A 34 -2.29 8.39 16.39
N CYS A 35 -2.58 8.33 15.08
CA CYS A 35 -3.95 8.54 14.58
C CYS A 35 -4.93 7.37 14.84
N GLY A 36 -4.46 6.24 15.39
CA GLY A 36 -5.31 5.10 15.77
C GLY A 36 -5.20 3.85 14.88
N LYS A 37 -4.25 3.79 13.92
CA LYS A 37 -4.08 2.64 13.00
C LYS A 37 -3.89 1.31 13.74
N THR A 38 -2.89 1.24 14.63
CA THR A 38 -2.62 0.06 15.48
C THR A 38 -3.79 -0.27 16.41
N THR A 39 -4.43 0.75 17.00
CA THR A 39 -5.63 0.54 17.85
C THR A 39 -6.78 -0.09 17.06
N LEU A 40 -7.05 0.40 15.84
CA LEU A 40 -8.04 -0.19 14.95
C LEU A 40 -7.68 -1.64 14.60
N LEU A 41 -6.43 -1.90 14.22
CA LEU A 41 -5.96 -3.24 13.86
C LEU A 41 -6.11 -4.22 15.04
N ARG A 42 -5.73 -3.81 16.25
CA ARG A 42 -5.88 -4.58 17.49
C ARG A 42 -7.34 -4.82 17.87
N ALA A 43 -8.22 -3.85 17.62
CA ALA A 43 -9.65 -4.01 17.85
C ALA A 43 -10.28 -5.02 16.87
N ILE A 44 -9.90 -4.96 15.59
CA ILE A 44 -10.29 -5.98 14.59
C ILE A 44 -9.74 -7.36 14.96
N ALA A 45 -8.54 -7.45 15.55
CA ALA A 45 -7.98 -8.70 16.04
C ALA A 45 -8.65 -9.22 17.33
N GLY A 46 -9.44 -8.40 18.04
CA GLY A 46 -9.98 -8.72 19.37
C GLY A 46 -8.94 -8.65 20.50
N LEU A 47 -7.75 -8.09 20.23
CA LEU A 47 -6.70 -7.82 21.22
C LEU A 47 -7.02 -6.57 22.06
N GLU A 48 -7.94 -5.76 21.57
CA GLU A 48 -8.46 -4.59 22.25
C GLU A 48 -9.98 -4.58 22.13
N ARG A 49 -10.69 -4.37 23.25
CA ARG A 49 -12.14 -4.32 23.26
C ARG A 49 -12.59 -2.89 22.92
N ALA A 50 -13.11 -2.71 21.72
CA ALA A 50 -13.84 -1.51 21.31
C ALA A 50 -15.32 -1.85 21.19
N ALA A 51 -16.22 -0.87 21.34
CA ALA A 51 -17.64 -1.07 21.16
C ALA A 51 -18.02 -1.18 19.67
N GLY A 52 -18.98 -2.02 19.32
CA GLY A 52 -19.53 -2.12 17.97
C GLY A 52 -19.44 -3.51 17.34
N ARG A 53 -19.19 -3.58 16.02
CA ARG A 53 -19.27 -4.81 15.21
C ARG A 53 -18.03 -5.04 14.36
N VAL A 54 -17.57 -6.30 14.32
CA VAL A 54 -16.51 -6.78 13.40
C VAL A 54 -16.99 -8.05 12.73
N ALA A 55 -16.91 -8.12 11.41
CA ALA A 55 -17.23 -9.30 10.63
C ALA A 55 -16.24 -9.51 9.46
N LEU A 56 -16.03 -10.77 9.12
CA LEU A 56 -15.23 -11.23 7.98
C LEU A 56 -16.11 -12.17 7.14
N GLY A 57 -16.48 -11.73 5.94
CA GLY A 57 -17.46 -12.46 5.13
C GLY A 57 -18.78 -12.62 5.88
N ASP A 58 -19.25 -13.86 5.99
CA ASP A 58 -20.47 -14.20 6.72
C ASP A 58 -20.23 -14.42 8.23
N GLU A 59 -18.97 -14.49 8.67
CA GLU A 59 -18.62 -14.71 10.06
C GLU A 59 -18.58 -13.39 10.84
N THR A 60 -19.36 -13.30 11.92
CA THR A 60 -19.32 -12.15 12.83
C THR A 60 -18.44 -12.47 14.04
N TRP A 61 -17.33 -11.75 14.21
CA TRP A 61 -16.40 -11.95 15.33
C TRP A 61 -16.75 -11.11 16.55
N GLN A 62 -17.44 -10.00 16.35
CA GLN A 62 -17.89 -9.13 17.41
C GLN A 62 -19.21 -8.49 17.03
N ASP A 63 -20.17 -8.47 17.95
CA ASP A 63 -21.40 -7.70 17.84
C ASP A 63 -21.96 -7.44 19.24
N ASP A 64 -21.77 -6.21 19.74
CA ASP A 64 -22.21 -5.87 21.09
C ASP A 64 -23.73 -5.87 21.25
N ALA A 65 -24.50 -5.59 20.18
CA ALA A 65 -25.96 -5.66 20.23
C ALA A 65 -26.46 -7.09 20.48
N ARG A 66 -25.64 -8.08 20.14
CA ARG A 66 -25.90 -9.52 20.36
C ARG A 66 -25.11 -10.10 21.52
N GLY A 67 -24.34 -9.29 22.25
CA GLY A 67 -23.43 -9.76 23.31
C GLY A 67 -22.33 -10.71 22.79
N LEU A 68 -21.99 -10.66 21.51
CA LEU A 68 -21.06 -11.57 20.86
C LEU A 68 -19.63 -11.01 20.88
N PHE A 69 -18.68 -11.79 21.35
CA PHE A 69 -17.25 -11.52 21.21
C PHE A 69 -16.44 -12.80 21.09
N VAL A 70 -15.92 -13.06 19.89
CA VAL A 70 -14.98 -14.15 19.62
C VAL A 70 -13.60 -13.72 20.11
N PRO A 71 -12.98 -14.43 21.07
CA PRO A 71 -11.62 -14.13 21.52
C PRO A 71 -10.60 -14.26 20.39
N THR A 72 -9.52 -13.46 20.42
CA THR A 72 -8.49 -13.44 19.35
C THR A 72 -7.98 -14.81 18.94
N HIS A 73 -7.71 -15.72 19.89
CA HIS A 73 -7.16 -17.04 19.61
C HIS A 73 -8.15 -18.01 18.92
N ARG A 74 -9.41 -17.60 18.72
CA ARG A 74 -10.43 -18.33 17.96
C ARG A 74 -10.75 -17.67 16.61
N ARG A 75 -10.23 -16.47 16.35
CA ARG A 75 -10.40 -15.81 15.05
C ARG A 75 -9.38 -16.41 14.07
N PRO A 76 -9.77 -16.80 12.85
CA PRO A 76 -8.84 -17.32 11.84
C PRO A 76 -8.01 -16.19 11.22
N LEU A 77 -7.16 -15.53 12.03
CA LEU A 77 -6.31 -14.43 11.60
C LEU A 77 -4.83 -14.70 11.88
N GLY A 78 -3.98 -14.13 11.03
CA GLY A 78 -2.54 -14.02 11.24
C GLY A 78 -2.23 -12.59 11.66
N TYR A 79 -1.42 -12.41 12.70
CA TYR A 79 -0.99 -11.08 13.15
C TYR A 79 0.54 -10.98 13.10
N VAL A 80 1.04 -10.08 12.26
CA VAL A 80 2.45 -9.70 12.18
C VAL A 80 2.61 -8.33 12.85
N ILE A 81 3.19 -8.29 14.04
CA ILE A 81 3.50 -7.03 14.74
C ILE A 81 4.88 -6.50 14.31
N GLN A 82 5.16 -5.23 14.63
CA GLN A 82 6.42 -4.54 14.31
C GLN A 82 7.67 -5.28 14.82
N GLU A 83 7.62 -5.81 16.05
CA GLU A 83 8.67 -6.70 16.55
C GLU A 83 8.35 -8.14 16.16
N SER A 84 9.21 -8.84 15.40
CA SER A 84 8.91 -10.15 14.81
C SER A 84 8.41 -11.23 15.79
N ALA A 85 8.54 -11.03 17.11
CA ALA A 85 7.97 -11.82 18.21
C ALA A 85 8.19 -13.33 18.04
N LEU A 86 9.30 -13.69 17.39
CA LEU A 86 9.71 -15.06 17.18
C LEU A 86 10.17 -15.66 18.50
N PHE A 87 9.86 -16.93 18.73
CA PHE A 87 10.28 -17.62 19.94
C PHE A 87 11.78 -17.87 19.88
N ALA A 88 12.55 -17.13 20.68
CA ALA A 88 14.01 -17.16 20.64
C ALA A 88 14.63 -18.53 20.99
N HIS A 89 13.89 -19.36 21.74
CA HIS A 89 14.29 -20.72 22.12
C HIS A 89 14.03 -21.77 21.03
N LEU A 90 13.34 -21.41 19.94
CA LEU A 90 13.06 -22.27 18.80
C LEU A 90 13.91 -21.85 17.59
N ASP A 91 14.13 -22.78 16.68
CA ASP A 91 14.59 -22.46 15.32
C ASP A 91 13.41 -22.00 14.43
N VAL A 92 13.70 -21.70 13.18
CA VAL A 92 12.68 -21.30 12.20
C VAL A 92 11.61 -22.40 12.04
N SER A 93 12.01 -23.67 11.92
CA SER A 93 11.09 -24.80 11.81
C SER A 93 10.14 -24.89 13.01
N GLY A 94 10.69 -24.76 14.23
CA GLY A 94 9.92 -24.79 15.47
C GLY A 94 8.93 -23.63 15.57
N ASN A 95 9.30 -22.43 15.10
CA ASN A 95 8.38 -21.29 15.04
C ASN A 95 7.20 -21.55 14.11
N LEU A 96 7.44 -22.07 12.91
CA LEU A 96 6.37 -22.41 11.95
C LEU A 96 5.48 -23.55 12.48
N ALA A 97 6.10 -24.60 13.03
CA ALA A 97 5.40 -25.73 13.61
C ALA A 97 4.51 -25.32 14.80
N TYR A 98 4.95 -24.36 15.61
CA TYR A 98 4.16 -23.82 16.72
C TYR A 98 2.85 -23.18 16.21
N GLY A 99 2.94 -22.31 15.21
CA GLY A 99 1.75 -21.67 14.60
C GLY A 99 0.78 -22.71 14.05
N ARG A 100 1.32 -23.67 13.28
CA ARG A 100 0.54 -24.76 12.67
C ARG A 100 -0.17 -25.64 13.70
N ARG A 101 0.53 -26.03 14.78
CA ARG A 101 -0.06 -26.86 15.85
C ARG A 101 -1.20 -26.13 16.56
N ARG A 102 -1.10 -24.81 16.71
CA ARG A 102 -2.07 -24.01 17.47
C ARG A 102 -3.37 -23.74 16.71
N ALA A 103 -3.32 -23.70 15.38
CA ALA A 103 -4.45 -23.42 14.49
C ALA A 103 -5.32 -24.65 14.16
N GLY A 104 -4.96 -25.84 14.64
CA GLY A 104 -5.79 -27.05 14.52
C GLY A 104 -5.74 -27.68 13.12
N GLU A 105 -6.79 -28.42 12.76
CA GLU A 105 -6.80 -29.28 11.56
C GLU A 105 -6.61 -28.52 10.24
N ALA A 106 -7.20 -27.32 10.11
CA ALA A 106 -7.09 -26.52 8.88
C ALA A 106 -5.63 -26.20 8.54
N ALA A 107 -4.85 -25.77 9.53
CA ALA A 107 -3.43 -25.51 9.36
C ALA A 107 -2.61 -26.80 9.19
N GLN A 108 -3.04 -27.92 9.78
CA GLN A 108 -2.37 -29.21 9.56
C GLN A 108 -2.49 -29.69 8.11
N ARG A 109 -3.59 -29.36 7.42
CA ARG A 109 -3.81 -29.67 6.00
C ARG A 109 -3.12 -28.68 5.05
N LEU A 110 -2.72 -27.50 5.53
CA LEU A 110 -1.98 -26.52 4.74
C LEU A 110 -0.57 -27.05 4.43
N ALA A 111 -0.22 -27.11 3.15
CA ALA A 111 1.16 -27.31 2.72
C ALA A 111 1.97 -26.05 3.06
N LEU A 112 3.08 -26.20 3.80
CA LEU A 112 3.94 -25.07 4.18
C LEU A 112 4.95 -24.74 3.08
N GLU A 113 5.21 -25.68 2.19
CA GLU A 113 6.19 -25.57 1.11
C GLU A 113 5.95 -24.33 0.23
N PRO A 114 4.71 -24.02 -0.22
CA PRO A 114 4.45 -22.79 -0.96
C PRO A 114 4.80 -21.53 -0.17
N VAL A 115 4.50 -21.49 1.13
CA VAL A 115 4.82 -20.33 2.00
C VAL A 115 6.34 -20.18 2.18
N ILE A 116 7.04 -21.31 2.36
CA ILE A 116 8.50 -21.36 2.52
C ILE A 116 9.21 -20.87 1.26
N GLU A 117 8.74 -21.31 0.08
CA GLU A 117 9.24 -20.91 -1.22
C GLU A 117 8.93 -19.44 -1.51
N LEU A 118 7.66 -19.04 -1.30
CA LEU A 118 7.19 -17.68 -1.51
C LEU A 118 7.98 -16.65 -0.72
N LEU A 119 8.38 -16.99 0.51
CA LEU A 119 9.17 -16.11 1.38
C LEU A 119 10.67 -16.41 1.33
N GLY A 120 11.13 -17.36 0.51
CA GLY A 120 12.55 -17.69 0.35
C GLY A 120 13.25 -18.08 1.66
N ILE A 121 12.56 -18.76 2.57
CA ILE A 121 13.09 -19.10 3.92
C ILE A 121 13.58 -20.54 4.04
N GLY A 122 13.57 -21.33 2.95
CA GLY A 122 13.97 -22.74 2.96
C GLY A 122 15.38 -22.99 3.52
N GLY A 123 16.35 -22.14 3.15
CA GLY A 123 17.72 -22.21 3.69
C GLY A 123 17.84 -21.82 5.17
N LEU A 124 16.81 -21.22 5.76
CA LEU A 124 16.81 -20.72 7.13
C LEU A 124 16.19 -21.70 8.13
N MET A 125 15.56 -22.78 7.67
CA MET A 125 14.68 -23.63 8.49
C MET A 125 15.32 -24.17 9.78
N ARG A 126 16.64 -24.42 9.78
CA ARG A 126 17.39 -24.93 10.96
C ARG A 126 18.13 -23.84 11.73
N ARG A 127 18.08 -22.57 11.29
CA ARG A 127 18.76 -21.46 11.97
C ARG A 127 17.96 -21.05 13.21
N ARG A 128 18.69 -20.72 14.29
CA ARG A 128 18.08 -20.12 15.48
C ARG A 128 17.69 -18.67 15.20
N VAL A 129 16.59 -18.22 15.79
CA VAL A 129 16.05 -16.86 15.60
C VAL A 129 17.10 -15.76 15.86
N GLY A 130 17.94 -15.94 16.88
CA GLY A 130 18.98 -14.96 17.24
C GLY A 130 20.08 -14.77 16.20
N THR A 131 20.25 -15.69 15.25
CA THR A 131 21.31 -15.60 14.21
C THR A 131 20.79 -15.06 12.88
N LEU A 132 19.50 -14.78 12.79
CA LEU A 132 18.86 -14.25 11.59
C LEU A 132 19.14 -12.74 11.45
N SER A 133 19.20 -12.25 10.21
CA SER A 133 19.18 -10.82 9.90
C SER A 133 17.81 -10.21 10.25
N GLY A 134 17.70 -8.88 10.28
CA GLY A 134 16.41 -8.20 10.47
C GLY A 134 15.37 -8.63 9.44
N GLY A 135 15.76 -8.70 8.17
CA GLY A 135 14.86 -9.10 7.08
C GLY A 135 14.51 -10.58 7.10
N GLU A 136 15.48 -11.45 7.41
CA GLU A 136 15.23 -12.88 7.60
C GLU A 136 14.22 -13.12 8.73
N ARG A 137 14.38 -12.44 9.88
CA ARG A 137 13.42 -12.52 10.99
C ARG A 137 12.02 -12.10 10.56
N GLN A 138 11.90 -11.04 9.75
CA GLN A 138 10.60 -10.55 9.32
C GLN A 138 9.93 -11.53 8.35
N ARG A 139 10.67 -12.08 7.39
CA ARG A 139 10.16 -13.12 6.48
C ARG A 139 9.69 -14.35 7.26
N VAL A 140 10.42 -14.77 8.28
CA VAL A 140 10.01 -15.89 9.16
C VAL A 140 8.78 -15.55 10.00
N ALA A 141 8.62 -14.31 10.47
CA ALA A 141 7.43 -13.89 11.21
C ALA A 141 6.17 -13.91 10.35
N ILE A 142 6.27 -13.45 9.10
CA ILE A 142 5.19 -13.53 8.11
C ILE A 142 4.87 -15.00 7.82
N ALA A 143 5.88 -15.85 7.59
CA ALA A 143 5.69 -17.27 7.35
C ALA A 143 4.96 -17.97 8.51
N ARG A 144 5.34 -17.64 9.75
CA ARG A 144 4.67 -18.17 10.95
C ARG A 144 3.20 -17.74 11.03
N ALA A 145 2.89 -16.49 10.67
CA ALA A 145 1.51 -16.01 10.65
C ALA A 145 0.68 -16.70 9.55
N LEU A 146 1.29 -17.01 8.39
CA LEU A 146 0.62 -17.76 7.32
C LEU A 146 0.48 -19.26 7.64
N ALA A 147 1.41 -19.81 8.42
CA ALA A 147 1.37 -21.21 8.85
C ALA A 147 0.13 -21.55 9.72
N THR A 148 -0.62 -20.56 10.18
CA THR A 148 -1.90 -20.76 10.88
C THR A 148 -3.10 -20.90 9.93
N ALA A 149 -2.89 -20.91 8.61
CA ALA A 149 -3.94 -20.89 7.59
C ALA A 149 -4.98 -19.78 7.82
N PRO A 150 -4.56 -18.50 7.94
CA PRO A 150 -5.46 -17.42 8.28
C PRO A 150 -6.40 -17.06 7.11
N GLU A 151 -7.60 -16.60 7.44
CA GLU A 151 -8.54 -15.96 6.51
C GLU A 151 -8.38 -14.44 6.45
N LEU A 152 -7.60 -13.86 7.38
CA LEU A 152 -7.26 -12.43 7.42
C LEU A 152 -5.83 -12.26 7.92
N LEU A 153 -5.01 -11.52 7.19
CA LEU A 153 -3.65 -11.19 7.62
C LEU A 153 -3.56 -9.73 8.03
N LEU A 154 -3.16 -9.49 9.28
CA LEU A 154 -2.96 -8.17 9.86
C LEU A 154 -1.46 -7.92 9.95
N MET A 155 -0.98 -6.83 9.37
CA MET A 155 0.42 -6.41 9.45
C MET A 155 0.50 -5.01 10.04
N ASP A 156 1.16 -4.90 11.19
CA ASP A 156 1.29 -3.66 11.96
C ASP A 156 2.72 -3.11 11.84
N GLU A 157 2.93 -2.20 10.89
CA GLU A 157 4.24 -1.62 10.56
C GLU A 157 5.36 -2.67 10.43
N PRO A 158 5.16 -3.74 9.60
CA PRO A 158 6.06 -4.89 9.56
C PRO A 158 7.48 -4.55 9.08
N LEU A 159 7.66 -3.38 8.44
CA LEU A 159 8.94 -2.94 7.92
C LEU A 159 9.55 -1.76 8.70
N ALA A 160 8.89 -1.24 9.74
CA ALA A 160 9.34 0.00 10.40
C ALA A 160 10.72 -0.12 11.06
N ALA A 161 11.12 -1.31 11.51
CA ALA A 161 12.42 -1.53 12.15
C ALA A 161 13.57 -1.78 11.15
N LEU A 162 13.31 -1.70 9.83
CA LEU A 162 14.28 -2.03 8.79
C LEU A 162 14.79 -0.77 8.08
N ASP A 163 16.10 -0.77 7.79
CA ASP A 163 16.72 0.22 6.92
C ASP A 163 16.31 0.03 5.45
N ALA A 164 16.54 1.04 4.61
CA ALA A 164 16.10 1.03 3.21
C ALA A 164 16.62 -0.17 2.40
N PRO A 165 17.89 -0.60 2.51
CA PRO A 165 18.36 -1.81 1.83
C PRO A 165 17.61 -3.08 2.24
N ARG A 166 17.35 -3.27 3.53
CA ARG A 166 16.58 -4.43 4.03
C ARG A 166 15.11 -4.36 3.64
N LYS A 167 14.51 -3.17 3.59
CA LYS A 167 13.15 -3.00 3.04
C LYS A 167 13.10 -3.42 1.58
N ALA A 168 14.06 -2.97 0.77
CA ALA A 168 14.15 -3.32 -0.65
C ALA A 168 14.34 -4.83 -0.86
N GLU A 169 15.03 -5.54 0.05
CA GLU A 169 15.11 -7.01 0.02
C GLU A 169 13.74 -7.67 0.24
N ILE A 170 12.90 -7.12 1.13
CA ILE A 170 11.65 -7.78 1.56
C ILE A 170 10.44 -7.44 0.69
N LEU A 171 10.39 -6.21 0.16
CA LEU A 171 9.25 -5.73 -0.64
C LEU A 171 8.86 -6.67 -1.80
N PRO A 172 9.79 -7.24 -2.59
CA PRO A 172 9.45 -8.19 -3.64
C PRO A 172 8.70 -9.42 -3.12
N TYR A 173 9.00 -9.88 -1.91
CA TYR A 173 8.30 -11.01 -1.28
C TYR A 173 6.87 -10.62 -0.86
N LEU A 174 6.66 -9.41 -0.37
CA LEU A 174 5.34 -8.90 -0.03
C LEU A 174 4.47 -8.64 -1.28
N GLU A 175 5.07 -8.19 -2.38
CA GLU A 175 4.38 -8.04 -3.67
C GLU A 175 3.98 -9.38 -4.26
N ARG A 176 4.84 -10.40 -4.14
CA ARG A 176 4.47 -11.77 -4.51
C ARG A 176 3.36 -12.29 -3.61
N LEU A 177 3.46 -12.05 -2.30
CA LEU A 177 2.43 -12.42 -1.33
C LEU A 177 1.07 -11.83 -1.70
N GLN A 178 1.02 -10.54 -2.05
CA GLN A 178 -0.19 -9.85 -2.48
C GLN A 178 -0.79 -10.43 -3.77
N ARG A 179 0.06 -10.85 -4.73
CA ARG A 179 -0.38 -11.42 -6.01
C ARG A 179 -0.83 -12.88 -5.89
N GLU A 180 -0.13 -13.68 -5.08
CA GLU A 180 -0.31 -15.13 -5.01
C GLU A 180 -1.35 -15.55 -3.94
N LEU A 181 -1.58 -14.73 -2.91
CA LEU A 181 -2.55 -15.06 -1.86
C LEU A 181 -3.94 -14.47 -2.13
N ALA A 182 -4.95 -15.35 -2.12
CA ALA A 182 -6.36 -14.99 -2.25
C ALA A 182 -7.02 -14.61 -0.92
N LEU A 183 -6.28 -13.98 0.01
CA LEU A 183 -6.81 -13.56 1.31
C LEU A 183 -6.64 -12.05 1.52
N PRO A 184 -7.53 -11.40 2.29
CA PRO A 184 -7.42 -9.98 2.57
C PRO A 184 -6.29 -9.68 3.55
N ILE A 185 -5.51 -8.65 3.24
CA ILE A 185 -4.41 -8.16 4.07
C ILE A 185 -4.71 -6.74 4.53
N LEU A 186 -4.72 -6.49 5.85
CA LEU A 186 -4.72 -5.14 6.40
C LEU A 186 -3.29 -4.74 6.76
N TYR A 187 -2.74 -3.77 6.04
CA TYR A 187 -1.35 -3.34 6.14
C TYR A 187 -1.26 -1.94 6.74
N VAL A 188 -0.79 -1.82 7.99
CA VAL A 188 -0.55 -0.53 8.63
C VAL A 188 0.85 -0.06 8.26
N THR A 189 0.94 1.15 7.72
CA THR A 189 2.21 1.83 7.49
C THR A 189 2.03 3.34 7.49
N HIS A 190 3.13 4.05 7.67
CA HIS A 190 3.22 5.50 7.48
C HIS A 190 4.08 5.86 6.26
N ALA A 191 4.57 4.87 5.51
CA ALA A 191 5.41 5.08 4.33
C ALA A 191 4.58 4.97 3.04
N LEU A 192 4.44 6.07 2.29
CA LEU A 192 3.70 6.08 1.02
C LEU A 192 4.34 5.17 -0.03
N ASP A 193 5.66 4.97 0.01
CA ASP A 193 6.36 4.04 -0.89
C ASP A 193 5.87 2.60 -0.71
N GLU A 194 5.64 2.17 0.54
CA GLU A 194 5.09 0.84 0.82
C GLU A 194 3.63 0.74 0.35
N VAL A 195 2.83 1.78 0.61
CA VAL A 195 1.44 1.85 0.15
C VAL A 195 1.35 1.78 -1.37
N ALA A 196 2.16 2.57 -2.08
CA ALA A 196 2.16 2.66 -3.53
C ALA A 196 2.54 1.34 -4.21
N ARG A 197 3.42 0.55 -3.57
CA ARG A 197 3.85 -0.77 -4.06
C ARG A 197 2.83 -1.85 -3.79
N LEU A 198 2.33 -1.91 -2.55
CA LEU A 198 1.61 -3.07 -2.04
C LEU A 198 0.09 -2.93 -2.10
N ALA A 199 -0.45 -1.74 -1.88
CA ALA A 199 -1.88 -1.58 -1.60
C ALA A 199 -2.74 -1.57 -2.87
N ASP A 200 -3.92 -2.17 -2.76
CA ASP A 200 -5.00 -2.06 -3.75
C ASP A 200 -6.04 -1.02 -3.30
N HIS A 201 -6.23 -0.97 -1.98
CA HIS A 201 -7.12 -0.02 -1.31
C HIS A 201 -6.36 0.77 -0.25
N LEU A 202 -6.80 2.00 -0.03
CA LEU A 202 -6.25 2.89 0.98
C LEU A 202 -7.36 3.36 1.91
N VAL A 203 -7.07 3.37 3.21
CA VAL A 203 -7.88 3.99 4.25
C VAL A 203 -7.01 5.05 4.91
N LEU A 204 -7.44 6.31 4.79
CA LEU A 204 -6.83 7.43 5.47
C LEU A 204 -7.47 7.62 6.84
N LEU A 205 -6.65 7.52 7.88
CA LEU A 205 -7.05 7.70 9.27
C LEU A 205 -6.40 8.96 9.84
N GLU A 206 -7.21 9.80 10.45
CA GLU A 206 -6.74 11.00 11.16
C GLU A 206 -7.61 11.21 12.40
N HIS A 207 -6.96 11.45 13.54
CA HIS A 207 -7.62 11.62 14.84
C HIS A 207 -8.68 10.56 15.15
N GLY A 208 -8.38 9.28 14.86
CA GLY A 208 -9.25 8.14 15.11
C GLY A 208 -10.50 8.05 14.23
N ARG A 209 -10.55 8.83 13.14
CA ARG A 209 -11.66 8.84 12.17
C ARG A 209 -11.16 8.56 10.76
N VAL A 210 -12.01 7.94 9.96
CA VAL A 210 -11.75 7.69 8.54
C VAL A 210 -12.00 8.97 7.76
N GLN A 211 -10.96 9.51 7.12
CA GLN A 211 -11.05 10.70 6.27
C GLN A 211 -11.45 10.34 4.84
N ALA A 212 -10.89 9.23 4.33
CA ALA A 212 -11.25 8.66 3.04
C ALA A 212 -10.93 7.17 3.02
N ALA A 213 -11.69 6.41 2.25
CA ALA A 213 -11.43 5.00 1.99
C ALA A 213 -11.84 4.66 0.55
N GLY A 214 -11.02 3.91 -0.18
CA GLY A 214 -11.29 3.60 -1.59
C GLY A 214 -10.11 2.98 -2.32
N PRO A 215 -10.22 2.75 -3.64
CA PRO A 215 -9.14 2.27 -4.48
C PRO A 215 -7.92 3.19 -4.39
N LEU A 216 -6.72 2.62 -4.37
CA LEU A 216 -5.48 3.35 -4.17
C LEU A 216 -5.28 4.45 -5.22
N ALA A 217 -5.40 4.12 -6.50
CA ALA A 217 -5.16 5.06 -7.60
C ALA A 217 -6.09 6.28 -7.55
N GLU A 218 -7.35 6.08 -7.15
CA GLU A 218 -8.32 7.17 -7.00
C GLU A 218 -7.96 8.10 -5.86
N LEU A 219 -7.62 7.56 -4.69
CA LEU A 219 -7.28 8.36 -3.52
C LEU A 219 -5.94 9.08 -3.65
N LEU A 220 -4.93 8.44 -4.24
CA LEU A 220 -3.63 9.10 -4.50
C LEU A 220 -3.72 10.25 -5.51
N ALA A 221 -4.69 10.21 -6.42
CA ALA A 221 -4.93 11.28 -7.36
C ALA A 221 -5.68 12.48 -6.76
N ARG A 222 -6.22 12.39 -5.54
CA ARG A 222 -6.99 13.48 -4.93
C ARG A 222 -6.08 14.60 -4.43
N THR A 223 -6.47 15.83 -4.72
CA THR A 223 -5.72 17.03 -4.30
C THR A 223 -6.21 17.61 -2.98
N ASP A 224 -7.41 17.21 -2.53
CA ASP A 224 -8.12 17.73 -1.36
C ASP A 224 -7.88 16.94 -0.06
N LEU A 225 -6.90 16.04 -0.05
CA LEU A 225 -6.58 15.17 1.10
C LEU A 225 -5.26 15.59 1.77
N PRO A 226 -5.29 16.39 2.85
CA PRO A 226 -4.09 16.93 3.48
C PRO A 226 -3.10 15.85 3.94
N ALA A 227 -3.59 14.71 4.43
CA ALA A 227 -2.73 13.61 4.88
C ALA A 227 -1.85 13.05 3.75
N LEU A 228 -2.33 13.04 2.50
CA LEU A 228 -1.55 12.61 1.33
C LEU A 228 -0.66 13.73 0.78
N VAL A 229 -1.06 14.98 0.99
CA VAL A 229 -0.33 16.16 0.49
C VAL A 229 0.79 16.59 1.44
N ARG A 230 0.63 16.37 2.76
CA ARG A 230 1.49 16.93 3.82
C ARG A 230 2.26 15.90 4.66
N HIS A 231 1.80 14.64 4.77
CA HIS A 231 2.33 13.66 5.73
C HIS A 231 3.14 12.51 5.12
N GLY A 232 4.12 12.87 4.28
CA GLY A 232 5.28 12.02 3.95
C GLY A 232 6.53 12.55 4.65
N GLY A 233 6.86 12.02 5.84
CA GLY A 233 8.20 12.19 6.45
C GLY A 233 8.72 13.62 6.71
N GLY A 234 7.87 14.66 6.73
CA GLY A 234 8.32 16.05 6.91
C GLY A 234 8.87 16.72 5.65
N ALA A 235 8.79 16.05 4.48
CA ALA A 235 9.08 16.64 3.19
C ALA A 235 7.76 16.92 2.43
N PRO A 236 7.50 18.15 1.97
CA PRO A 236 6.26 18.53 1.27
C PRO A 236 6.05 17.87 -0.12
N ASP A 237 6.70 16.73 -0.41
CA ASP A 237 7.03 16.35 -1.79
C ASP A 237 6.68 14.92 -2.24
N GLU A 238 5.91 14.16 -1.46
CA GLU A 238 5.62 12.74 -1.79
C GLU A 238 4.34 12.49 -2.60
N ALA A 239 3.51 13.52 -2.79
CA ALA A 239 2.29 13.41 -3.60
C ALA A 239 2.61 12.87 -5.00
N GLY A 240 1.85 11.88 -5.43
CA GLY A 240 2.04 11.20 -6.71
C GLY A 240 0.94 10.18 -6.92
N VAL A 241 0.86 9.66 -8.15
CA VAL A 241 -0.12 8.67 -8.56
C VAL A 241 0.56 7.33 -8.81
N VAL A 242 -0.21 6.24 -8.65
CA VAL A 242 0.17 4.91 -9.12
C VAL A 242 -0.68 4.60 -10.35
N ILE A 243 -0.01 4.27 -11.45
CA ILE A 243 -0.60 3.91 -12.73
C ILE A 243 -0.39 2.41 -12.90
N GLU A 244 -1.48 1.66 -13.04
CA GLU A 244 -1.43 0.27 -13.48
C GLU A 244 -1.29 0.25 -15.01
N ALA A 245 -0.27 -0.43 -15.51
CA ALA A 245 0.09 -0.44 -16.92
C ALA A 245 0.59 -1.81 -17.37
N GLU A 246 0.69 -2.00 -18.68
CA GLU A 246 1.24 -3.20 -19.31
C GLU A 246 2.48 -2.83 -20.13
N VAL A 247 3.51 -3.67 -20.11
CA VAL A 247 4.69 -3.47 -20.95
C VAL A 247 4.33 -3.85 -22.40
N ILE A 248 4.28 -2.86 -23.29
CA ILE A 248 3.86 -3.04 -24.70
C ILE A 248 5.04 -3.03 -25.68
N GLU A 249 6.18 -2.48 -25.29
CA GLU A 249 7.36 -2.34 -26.15
C GLU A 249 8.62 -2.36 -25.28
N ARG A 250 9.71 -2.90 -25.83
CA ARG A 250 11.04 -2.88 -25.20
C ARG A 250 12.04 -2.33 -26.20
N ASP A 251 12.85 -1.38 -25.73
CA ASP A 251 13.95 -0.81 -26.47
C ASP A 251 15.26 -1.25 -25.81
N GLU A 252 15.84 -2.32 -26.36
CA GLU A 252 17.07 -2.93 -25.86
C GLU A 252 18.28 -2.03 -26.06
N ALA A 253 18.26 -1.14 -27.06
CA ALA A 253 19.39 -0.26 -27.34
C ALA A 253 19.59 0.80 -26.26
N TYR A 254 18.49 1.24 -25.63
CA TYR A 254 18.51 2.26 -24.58
C TYR A 254 18.14 1.74 -23.19
N GLY A 255 17.84 0.45 -23.05
CA GLY A 255 17.41 -0.15 -21.78
C GLY A 255 16.10 0.45 -21.27
N LEU A 256 15.15 0.69 -22.17
CA LEU A 256 13.85 1.28 -21.86
C LEU A 256 12.72 0.31 -22.17
N VAL A 257 11.61 0.46 -21.44
CA VAL A 257 10.35 -0.21 -21.76
C VAL A 257 9.23 0.82 -21.87
N ARG A 258 8.29 0.56 -22.77
CA ARG A 258 7.10 1.38 -22.94
C ARG A 258 5.93 0.73 -22.22
N LEU A 259 5.32 1.50 -21.34
CA LEU A 259 4.14 1.13 -20.59
C LEU A 259 2.90 1.67 -21.30
N GLY A 260 1.94 0.81 -21.60
CA GLY A 260 0.61 1.17 -22.09
C GLY A 260 -0.42 1.17 -20.95
N PHE A 261 -1.24 2.21 -20.87
CA PHE A 261 -2.34 2.32 -19.92
C PHE A 261 -3.49 3.14 -20.50
N GLY A 262 -4.63 3.17 -19.81
CA GLY A 262 -5.79 3.94 -20.24
C GLY A 262 -5.49 5.44 -20.30
N GLY A 263 -5.25 5.98 -21.49
CA GLY A 263 -5.00 7.41 -21.69
C GLY A 263 -3.59 7.77 -22.16
N GLY A 264 -2.70 6.80 -22.39
CA GLY A 264 -1.42 7.08 -23.03
C GLY A 264 -0.36 5.99 -22.87
N THR A 265 0.88 6.37 -23.14
CA THR A 265 2.06 5.50 -22.94
C THR A 265 3.18 6.23 -22.24
N LEU A 266 3.94 5.55 -21.38
CA LEU A 266 5.11 6.10 -20.69
C LEU A 266 6.35 5.23 -20.97
N TRP A 267 7.45 5.85 -21.37
CA TRP A 267 8.77 5.25 -21.36
C TRP A 267 9.38 5.31 -19.97
N VAL A 268 9.91 4.17 -19.52
CA VAL A 268 10.58 4.02 -18.23
C VAL A 268 11.83 3.18 -18.41
N GLY A 269 12.80 3.30 -17.50
CA GLY A 269 13.95 2.40 -17.48
C GLY A 269 13.51 0.95 -17.25
N GLU A 270 14.18 0.01 -17.91
CA GLU A 270 13.90 -1.40 -17.67
C GLU A 270 14.23 -1.82 -16.24
N GLY A 271 13.56 -2.88 -15.78
CA GLY A 271 13.74 -3.40 -14.43
C GLY A 271 13.30 -4.85 -14.31
N PRO A 272 13.49 -5.47 -13.13
CA PRO A 272 13.02 -6.83 -12.89
C PRO A 272 11.52 -6.95 -13.17
N GLY A 273 11.11 -7.96 -13.93
CA GLY A 273 9.69 -8.13 -14.26
C GLY A 273 9.15 -7.06 -15.21
N THR A 274 9.90 -6.70 -16.25
CA THR A 274 9.44 -5.84 -17.35
C THR A 274 9.38 -6.59 -18.68
N GLY A 275 8.99 -7.87 -18.64
CA GLY A 275 8.77 -8.65 -19.86
C GLY A 275 7.59 -8.11 -20.68
N LEU A 276 7.63 -8.28 -22.01
CA LEU A 276 6.50 -7.90 -22.88
C LEU A 276 5.20 -8.59 -22.41
N GLY A 277 4.11 -7.83 -22.37
CA GLY A 277 2.79 -8.27 -21.88
C GLY A 277 2.65 -8.32 -20.36
N GLN A 278 3.72 -8.02 -19.61
CA GLN A 278 3.66 -8.05 -18.15
C GLN A 278 2.94 -6.82 -17.60
N ARG A 279 2.04 -7.05 -16.64
CA ARG A 279 1.43 -5.97 -15.85
C ARG A 279 2.39 -5.45 -14.80
N VAL A 280 2.51 -4.13 -14.73
CA VAL A 280 3.41 -3.42 -13.82
C VAL A 280 2.69 -2.23 -13.19
N ARG A 281 3.22 -1.75 -12.07
CA ARG A 281 2.81 -0.49 -11.45
C ARG A 281 3.90 0.54 -11.66
N ALA A 282 3.50 1.73 -12.11
CA ALA A 282 4.39 2.86 -12.29
C ALA A 282 3.94 4.00 -11.37
N ARG A 283 4.85 4.51 -10.54
CA ARG A 283 4.59 5.69 -9.73
C ARG A 283 5.15 6.93 -10.41
N VAL A 284 4.32 7.96 -10.49
CA VAL A 284 4.71 9.28 -10.97
C VAL A 284 4.49 10.29 -9.86
N LEU A 285 5.56 10.93 -9.41
CA LEU A 285 5.49 11.96 -8.38
C LEU A 285 5.08 13.30 -9.01
N ALA A 286 4.26 14.07 -8.30
CA ALA A 286 3.74 15.33 -8.80
C ALA A 286 4.86 16.32 -9.15
N ARG A 287 5.96 16.32 -8.40
CA ARG A 287 7.14 17.17 -8.64
C ARG A 287 7.90 16.83 -9.91
N ASP A 288 7.75 15.60 -10.40
CA ASP A 288 8.41 15.12 -11.61
C ASP A 288 7.56 15.36 -12.87
N VAL A 289 6.41 16.03 -12.71
CA VAL A 289 5.52 16.41 -13.81
C VAL A 289 5.52 17.92 -13.99
N SER A 290 5.97 18.37 -15.17
CA SER A 290 5.87 19.78 -15.59
C SER A 290 4.82 19.94 -16.68
N LEU A 291 4.38 21.19 -16.92
CA LEU A 291 3.28 21.47 -17.84
C LEU A 291 3.68 22.50 -18.89
N THR A 292 3.25 22.29 -20.13
CA THR A 292 3.32 23.26 -21.23
C THR A 292 1.98 23.39 -21.94
N ARG A 293 1.71 24.55 -22.54
CA ARG A 293 0.50 24.76 -23.35
C ARG A 293 0.61 24.20 -24.76
N GLN A 294 1.83 24.02 -25.26
CA GLN A 294 2.12 23.50 -26.58
C GLN A 294 3.02 22.27 -26.45
N ALA A 295 2.93 21.36 -27.42
CA ALA A 295 3.79 20.20 -27.46
C ALA A 295 5.26 20.66 -27.56
N PRO A 296 6.12 20.30 -26.60
CA PRO A 296 7.53 20.67 -26.63
C PRO A 296 8.23 19.98 -27.81
N ARG A 297 9.11 20.71 -28.51
CA ARG A 297 9.90 20.18 -29.64
C ARG A 297 11.33 19.80 -29.26
N GLU A 298 11.96 20.59 -28.39
CA GLU A 298 13.35 20.42 -27.97
C GLU A 298 13.39 20.25 -26.45
N THR A 299 13.09 19.04 -25.97
CA THR A 299 13.07 18.70 -24.55
C THR A 299 13.81 17.40 -24.31
N SER A 300 14.51 17.30 -23.18
CA SER A 300 15.09 16.04 -22.72
C SER A 300 14.06 15.12 -22.06
N ILE A 301 12.83 15.59 -21.84
CA ILE A 301 11.75 14.79 -21.25
C ILE A 301 11.02 14.03 -22.35
N ILE A 302 11.30 12.73 -22.43
CA ILE A 302 10.74 11.82 -23.45
C ILE A 302 9.23 11.59 -23.30
N ASN A 303 8.74 11.65 -22.05
CA ASN A 303 7.34 11.39 -21.74
C ASN A 303 6.53 12.66 -21.83
N VAL A 304 5.84 12.84 -22.95
CA VAL A 304 4.98 13.99 -23.21
C VAL A 304 3.57 13.48 -23.46
N LEU A 305 2.65 13.78 -22.54
CA LEU A 305 1.28 13.28 -22.56
C LEU A 305 0.29 14.44 -22.70
N PRO A 306 -0.62 14.42 -23.69
CA PRO A 306 -1.72 15.37 -23.73
C PRO A 306 -2.66 15.12 -22.55
N ALA A 307 -3.05 16.19 -21.87
CA ALA A 307 -3.86 16.13 -20.66
C ALA A 307 -4.83 17.30 -20.57
N VAL A 308 -5.88 17.12 -19.76
CA VAL A 308 -6.81 18.19 -19.38
C VAL A 308 -6.66 18.47 -17.89
N ILE A 309 -6.59 19.73 -17.48
CA ILE A 309 -6.60 20.10 -16.07
C ILE A 309 -8.01 19.90 -15.51
N GLU A 310 -8.18 18.97 -14.56
CA GLU A 310 -9.48 18.74 -13.89
C GLU A 310 -9.63 19.63 -12.64
N GLN A 311 -8.57 19.71 -11.84
CA GLN A 311 -8.55 20.48 -10.60
C GLN A 311 -7.23 21.21 -10.44
N LEU A 312 -7.29 22.34 -9.74
CA LEU A 312 -6.14 23.19 -9.44
C LEU A 312 -6.30 23.72 -8.03
N GLN A 313 -5.34 23.41 -7.17
CA GLN A 313 -5.22 23.97 -5.83
C GLN A 313 -3.90 24.71 -5.71
N ALA A 314 -3.94 25.97 -5.33
CA ALA A 314 -2.74 26.79 -5.18
C ALA A 314 -2.60 27.27 -3.73
N ASP A 315 -1.41 27.05 -3.17
CA ASP A 315 -0.98 27.59 -1.90
C ASP A 315 -0.10 28.83 -2.12
N ARG A 316 0.58 29.34 -1.07
CA ARG A 316 1.45 30.51 -1.20
C ARG A 316 2.62 30.32 -2.19
N GLY A 317 3.21 29.13 -2.25
CA GLY A 317 4.42 28.88 -3.07
C GLY A 317 4.21 27.93 -4.25
N THR A 318 3.21 27.06 -4.18
CA THR A 318 3.04 25.93 -5.11
C THR A 318 1.61 25.86 -5.62
N ALA A 319 1.44 25.25 -6.78
CA ALA A 319 0.15 24.83 -7.32
C ALA A 319 0.20 23.32 -7.55
N LEU A 320 -0.76 22.60 -6.98
CA LEU A 320 -1.01 21.19 -7.23
C LEU A 320 -2.17 21.06 -8.20
N LEU A 321 -1.92 20.43 -9.34
CA LEU A 321 -2.89 20.23 -10.42
C LEU A 321 -3.20 18.74 -10.55
N GLN A 322 -4.48 18.44 -10.71
CA GLN A 322 -4.95 17.13 -11.13
C GLN A 322 -5.21 17.17 -12.63
N LEU A 323 -4.64 16.21 -13.35
CA LEU A 323 -4.69 16.11 -14.80
C LEU A 323 -5.39 14.81 -15.18
N ALA A 324 -6.21 14.84 -16.22
CA ALA A 324 -6.77 13.65 -16.84
C ALA A 324 -6.09 13.38 -18.19
N LEU A 325 -5.53 12.18 -18.32
CA LEU A 325 -4.87 11.68 -19.53
C LEU A 325 -5.91 10.98 -20.43
N GLY A 326 -5.91 11.25 -21.73
CA GLY A 326 -6.87 10.64 -22.67
C GLY A 326 -8.30 11.20 -22.62
N GLY A 327 -8.51 12.35 -21.97
CA GLY A 327 -9.80 13.02 -21.85
C GLY A 327 -10.43 12.90 -20.45
N ARG A 328 -11.66 13.42 -20.29
CA ARG A 328 -12.36 13.40 -18.99
C ARG A 328 -12.64 11.97 -18.54
N GLY A 329 -12.23 11.63 -17.31
CA GLY A 329 -12.39 10.30 -16.74
C GLY A 329 -11.33 9.27 -17.14
N GLY A 330 -10.28 9.68 -17.86
CA GLY A 330 -9.10 8.83 -18.10
C GLY A 330 -8.17 8.73 -16.89
N THR A 331 -6.99 8.12 -17.07
CA THR A 331 -6.00 7.97 -15.99
C THR A 331 -5.60 9.34 -15.43
N ARG A 332 -5.60 9.47 -14.11
CA ARG A 332 -5.24 10.72 -13.44
C ARG A 332 -3.75 10.82 -13.20
N LEU A 333 -3.22 12.02 -13.38
CA LEU A 333 -1.85 12.40 -13.05
C LEU A 333 -1.88 13.61 -12.12
N LEU A 334 -0.86 13.76 -11.28
CA LEU A 334 -0.66 14.96 -10.49
C LEU A 334 0.55 15.74 -11.03
N ALA A 335 0.45 17.07 -11.02
CA ALA A 335 1.58 17.95 -11.28
C ALA A 335 1.70 18.99 -10.17
N ARG A 336 2.92 19.17 -9.65
CA ARG A 336 3.24 20.22 -8.70
C ARG A 336 4.20 21.18 -9.36
N ILE A 337 3.73 22.41 -9.58
CA ILE A 337 4.53 23.50 -10.14
C ILE A 337 4.57 24.68 -9.18
N THR A 338 5.44 25.65 -9.44
CA THR A 338 5.41 26.90 -8.69
C THR A 338 4.13 27.67 -8.99
N ARG A 339 3.59 28.39 -8.01
CA ARG A 339 2.45 29.27 -8.23
C ARG A 339 2.74 30.30 -9.33
N LYS A 340 3.96 30.85 -9.37
CA LYS A 340 4.43 31.77 -10.43
C LYS A 340 4.30 31.15 -11.82
N SER A 341 4.71 29.90 -12.01
CA SER A 341 4.58 29.20 -13.30
C SER A 341 3.12 28.99 -13.69
N CYS A 342 2.27 28.65 -12.72
CA CYS A 342 0.83 28.48 -12.93
C CYS A 342 0.17 29.78 -13.42
N GLU A 343 0.48 30.91 -12.77
CA GLU A 343 -0.03 32.24 -13.12
C GLU A 343 0.54 32.74 -14.46
N ALA A 344 1.86 32.57 -14.69
CA ALA A 344 2.51 32.97 -15.94
C ALA A 344 1.97 32.21 -17.16
N LEU A 345 1.61 30.94 -16.97
CA LEU A 345 0.93 30.15 -17.98
C LEU A 345 -0.59 30.37 -17.98
N ALA A 346 -1.16 31.14 -17.05
CA ALA A 346 -2.60 31.37 -16.90
C ALA A 346 -3.44 30.07 -16.83
N LEU A 347 -2.90 29.01 -16.22
CA LEU A 347 -3.53 27.68 -16.20
C LEU A 347 -4.86 27.69 -15.46
N GLN A 348 -5.89 27.06 -16.03
CA GLN A 348 -7.22 26.94 -15.44
C GLN A 348 -7.78 25.51 -15.60
N PRO A 349 -8.68 25.07 -14.69
CA PRO A 349 -9.47 23.86 -14.91
C PRO A 349 -10.20 23.91 -16.27
N GLY A 350 -10.10 22.83 -17.03
CA GLY A 350 -10.62 22.71 -18.40
C GLY A 350 -9.58 22.95 -19.49
N ASP A 351 -8.43 23.54 -19.18
CA ASP A 351 -7.37 23.77 -20.17
C ASP A 351 -6.78 22.46 -20.68
N GLN A 352 -6.51 22.41 -21.98
CA GLN A 352 -5.67 21.40 -22.60
C GLN A 352 -4.19 21.77 -22.46
N VAL A 353 -3.40 20.84 -21.97
CA VAL A 353 -1.97 21.01 -21.71
C VAL A 353 -1.21 19.74 -22.11
N PHE A 354 0.12 19.84 -22.15
CA PHE A 354 1.02 18.71 -22.27
C PHE A 354 1.74 18.51 -20.94
N ALA A 355 1.55 17.34 -20.33
CA ALA A 355 2.25 16.90 -19.15
C ALA A 355 3.58 16.26 -19.56
N GLN A 356 4.69 16.84 -19.10
CA GLN A 356 6.03 16.32 -19.30
C GLN A 356 6.47 15.58 -18.03
N VAL A 357 6.64 14.26 -18.12
CA VAL A 357 6.98 13.39 -16.98
C VAL A 357 8.46 13.05 -16.97
N LYS A 358 9.23 13.70 -16.09
CA LYS A 358 10.68 13.55 -15.99
C LYS A 358 11.10 12.23 -15.33
N GLY A 359 10.39 11.83 -14.28
CA GLY A 359 10.73 10.69 -13.45
C GLY A 359 9.54 9.76 -13.29
N VAL A 360 9.78 8.47 -13.52
CA VAL A 360 8.82 7.40 -13.28
C VAL A 360 9.54 6.28 -12.55
N ALA A 361 8.99 5.83 -11.43
CA ALA A 361 9.51 4.70 -10.69
C ALA A 361 8.66 3.46 -10.98
N LEU A 362 9.28 2.41 -11.53
CA LEU A 362 8.69 1.08 -11.57
C LEU A 362 8.68 0.47 -10.17
N MET A 363 7.56 -0.17 -9.82
CA MET A 363 7.32 -0.74 -8.50
C MET A 363 7.40 -2.25 -8.48
#